data_AF-A0ABD5N6S0-F1
#
_entry.id   AF-A0ABD5N6S0-F1
#
_cell.length_a   1.000
_cell.length_b   1.000
_cell.length_c   1.000
_cell.angle_alpha   90.00
_cell.angle_beta   90.00
_cell.angle_gamma   90.00
#
_symmetry.space_group_name_H-M   'P 1'
#
loop_
_entity.id
_entity.type
_entity.pdbx_description
1 polymer ?
#
loop_
_entity_poly.entity_id
_entity_poly.type
_entity_poly.pdbx_seq_one_letter_code
_entity_poly.pdbx_strand_id
1 'polypeptide(L)' 'MKQITIISGKGGTGKTTITASLAALAHNLVMADCDVYAVDLHLLINPHMRNK' A
#
# COMPACT_ATOMS: atom_id res chain seq x y z
N MET A 1 10.53 -14.73 5.23
CA MET A 1 9.70 -13.51 5.13
C MET A 1 10.12 -12.76 3.87
N LYS A 2 9.18 -12.37 3.00
CA LYS A 2 9.48 -11.58 1.79
C LYS A 2 9.01 -10.14 2.02
N GLN A 3 9.81 -9.17 1.60
CA GLN A 3 9.50 -7.75 1.70
C GLN A 3 9.67 -7.12 0.32
N ILE A 4 8.71 -6.29 -0.06
CA ILE A 4 8.69 -5.61 -1.36
C ILE A 4 8.44 -4.14 -1.08
N THR A 5 9.33 -3.28 -1.58
CA THR A 5 9.18 -1.83 -1.53
C THR A 5 8.95 -1.32 -2.94
N ILE A 6 7.89 -0.53 -3.13
CA ILE A 6 7.52 0.04 -4.43
C ILE A 6 7.85 1.54 -4.38
N ILE A 7 8.79 1.97 -5.23
CA ILE A 7 9.26 3.36 -5.30
C ILE A 7 9.13 3.92 -6.73
N SER A 8 9.04 5.24 -6.86
CA SER A 8 9.04 5.96 -8.14
C SER A 8 9.25 7.45 -7.88
N GLY A 9 9.96 8.10 -8.81
CA GLY A 9 10.40 9.48 -8.71
C GLY A 9 9.38 10.58 -9.04
N LYS A 10 8.16 10.25 -9.47
CA LYS A 10 7.11 11.26 -9.73
C LYS A 10 5.72 10.79 -9.25
N GLY A 11 4.84 11.74 -8.96
CA GLY A 11 3.41 11.47 -8.74
C GLY A 11 2.72 10.98 -10.02
N GLY A 12 1.71 10.12 -9.88
CA GLY A 12 0.92 9.62 -11.01
C GLY A 12 1.54 8.49 -11.85
N THR A 13 2.67 7.91 -11.44
CA THR A 13 3.33 6.83 -12.20
C THR A 13 2.78 5.43 -11.89
N GLY A 14 1.63 5.32 -11.23
CA GLY A 14 0.99 4.03 -10.94
C GLY A 14 1.57 3.21 -9.78
N LYS A 15 2.40 3.80 -8.89
CA LYS A 15 2.90 3.09 -7.68
C LYS A 15 1.75 2.46 -6.89
N THR A 16 0.76 3.27 -6.54
CA THR A 16 -0.39 2.84 -5.74
C THR A 16 -1.18 1.74 -6.44
N THR A 17 -1.38 1.87 -7.76
CA THR A 17 -2.08 0.87 -8.58
C THR A 17 -1.37 -0.48 -8.57
N ILE A 18 -0.05 -0.51 -8.78
CA ILE A 18 0.69 -1.77 -8.79
C ILE A 18 0.79 -2.39 -7.38
N THR A 19 0.93 -1.55 -6.34
CA THR A 19 0.87 -1.97 -4.94
C THR A 19 -0.47 -2.67 -4.65
N ALA A 20 -1.59 -2.09 -5.09
CA ALA A 20 -2.92 -2.67 -4.91
C ALA A 20 -3.08 -4.02 -5.61
N SER A 21 -2.64 -4.13 -6.86
CA SER A 21 -2.70 -5.37 -7.63
C SER A 21 -1.88 -6.49 -6.99
N LEU A 22 -0.68 -6.18 -6.47
CA LEU A 22 0.13 -7.16 -5.75
C LEU A 22 -0.50 -7.54 -4.40
N ALA A 23 -1.06 -6.58 -3.69
CA ALA A 23 -1.74 -6.82 -2.42
C ALA A 23 -2.93 -7.76 -2.56
N ALA A 24 -3.73 -7.59 -3.62
CA ALA A 24 -4.88 -8.45 -3.92
C ALA A 24 -4.51 -9.92 -4.17
N LEU A 25 -3.27 -10.19 -4.59
CA LEU A 25 -2.76 -11.55 -4.83
C LEU A 25 -2.01 -12.13 -3.63
N ALA A 26 -1.73 -11.33 -2.60
CA ALA A 26 -0.94 -11.74 -1.46
C ALA A 26 -1.82 -12.32 -0.33
N HIS A 27 -1.39 -13.45 0.24
CA HIS A 27 -1.95 -13.97 1.48
C HIS A 27 -1.10 -13.56 2.68
N ASN A 28 -1.72 -13.27 3.83
CA ASN A 28 -1.05 -12.83 5.07
C ASN A 28 -0.14 -11.60 4.87
N LEU A 29 -0.73 -10.53 4.32
CA LEU A 29 -0.05 -9.30 3.95
C LEU A 29 -0.01 -8.28 5.11
N VAL A 30 1.12 -7.61 5.27
CA VAL A 30 1.25 -6.36 6.02
C VAL A 30 1.60 -5.26 5.04
N MET A 31 0.83 -4.17 5.06
CA MET A 31 1.08 -3.00 4.23
C MET A 31 1.43 -1.81 5.11
N ALA A 32 2.33 -0.97 4.62
CA ALA A 32 2.65 0.32 5.19
C ALA A 32 2.64 1.35 4.07
N ASP A 33 1.95 2.46 4.31
CA ASP A 33 2.02 3.62 3.43
C ASP A 33 3.16 4.52 3.90
N CYS A 34 4.11 4.78 3.02
CA CYS A 34 5.28 5.60 3.30
C CYS A 34 5.29 6.89 2.47
N ASP A 35 4.19 7.23 1.78
CA ASP A 35 4.06 8.52 1.11
C ASP A 35 3.82 9.63 2.16
N VAL A 36 4.67 10.65 2.15
CA VAL A 36 4.57 11.77 3.11
C VAL A 36 3.42 12.72 2.75
N TYR A 37 3.07 12.83 1.47
CA TYR A 37 2.15 13.85 0.96
C TYR A 37 0.78 13.29 0.54
N ALA A 38 0.70 12.02 0.14
CA ALA A 38 -0.51 11.38 -0.38
C ALA A 38 -0.72 9.97 0.20
N VAL A 39 -1.06 9.91 1.49
CA VAL A 39 -1.37 8.64 2.18
C VAL A 39 -2.73 8.11 1.72
N ASP A 40 -2.72 7.12 0.83
CA ASP A 40 -3.89 6.62 0.10
C ASP A 40 -4.19 5.14 0.37
N LEU A 41 -3.44 4.49 1.27
CA LEU A 41 -3.65 3.06 1.56
C LEU A 41 -5.09 2.73 2.00
N HIS A 42 -5.76 3.65 2.70
CA HIS A 42 -7.16 3.49 3.12
C HIS A 42 -8.15 3.34 1.95
N LEU A 43 -7.76 3.73 0.72
CA LEU A 43 -8.56 3.51 -0.49
C LEU A 43 -8.42 2.08 -1.03
N LEU A 44 -7.33 1.39 -0.65
CA LEU A 44 -7.01 0.05 -1.14
C LEU A 44 -7.46 -1.07 -0.20
N ILE A 45 -7.67 -0.75 1.08
CA ILE A 45 -8.04 -1.71 2.11
C ILE A 45 -9.30 -1.24 2.84
N ASN A 46 -10.00 -2.16 3.50
CA ASN A 46 -11.08 -1.81 4.42
C ASN A 46 -10.54 -1.88 5.87
N PRO A 47 -10.00 -0.78 6.43
CA PRO A 47 -9.32 -0.84 7.70
C PRO A 47 -10.30 -1.09 8.84
N HIS A 48 -10.04 -2.12 9.65
CA HIS A 48 -10.67 -2.26 10.96
C HIS A 48 -9.84 -1.51 12.00
N MET A 49 -10.36 -0.36 12.43
CA MET A 49 -9.76 0.44 13.49
C MET A 49 -9.84 -0.32 14.81
N ARG A 50 -8.68 -0.71 15.35
CA ARG A 50 -8.59 -1.32 16.68
C ARG A 50 -8.33 -0.20 17.68
N ASN A 51 -9.29 0.07 18.57
CA ASN A 51 -9.03 0.93 19.73
C ASN A 51 -8.02 0.22 20.64
N LYS A 52 -7.09 1.01 21.20
CA LYS A 52 -6.11 0.54 22.17
C LYS A 52 -6.77 0.10 23.47
#